data_AF-A0A2V7MHF3-F1
#
_entry.id   AF-A0A2V7MHF3-F1
#
_cell.length_a   1.000
_cell.length_b   1.000
_cell.length_c   1.000
_cell.angle_alpha   90.00
_cell.angle_beta   90.00
_cell.angle_gamma   90.00
#
_symmetry.space_group_name_H-M   'P 1'
#
loop_
_entity.id
_entity.type
_entity.pdbx_description
1 polymer ?
#
loop_
_entity_poly.entity_id
_entity_poly.type
_entity_poly.pdbx_seq_one_letter_code
_entity_poly.pdbx_strand_id
1 'polypeptide(L)'
;AARVAALLSENWNHQQTLDPEMRTPDMARLERAMKAAGALGGKAAGSGAGGAMFFVTGDDPTPAIGAARAAGVTILPVRWALEGVRAW
;
A
#
# COMPACT_ATOMS: atom_id res chain seq x y z
N ALA A 1 7.73 -2.98 -13.09
CA ALA A 1 7.11 -2.36 -11.90
C ALA A 1 6.08 -1.28 -12.24
N ALA A 2 6.42 -0.29 -13.09
CA ALA A 2 5.57 0.88 -13.35
C ALA A 2 4.11 0.58 -13.76
N ARG A 3 3.87 -0.35 -14.70
CA ARG A 3 2.51 -0.70 -15.13
C ARG A 3 1.66 -1.33 -14.02
N VAL A 4 2.27 -2.21 -13.21
CA VAL A 4 1.57 -2.83 -12.07
C VAL A 4 1.21 -1.77 -11.04
N ALA A 5 2.14 -0.86 -10.73
CA ALA A 5 1.90 0.22 -9.78
C ALA A 5 0.76 1.16 -10.21
N ALA A 6 0.70 1.48 -11.52
CA ALA A 6 -0.40 2.25 -12.10
C ALA A 6 -1.75 1.53 -11.93
N LEU A 7 -1.81 0.25 -12.30
CA LEU A 7 -3.04 -0.56 -12.17
C LEU A 7 -3.50 -0.72 -10.72
N LEU A 8 -2.58 -0.84 -9.76
CA LEU A 8 -2.92 -0.87 -8.34
C LEU A 8 -3.59 0.43 -7.89
N SER A 9 -3.07 1.57 -8.34
CA SER A 9 -3.59 2.89 -8.01
C SER A 9 -4.95 3.14 -8.68
N GLU A 10 -5.10 2.74 -9.94
CA GLU A 10 -6.37 2.79 -10.67
C GLU A 10 -7.44 1.95 -9.96
N ASN A 11 -7.12 0.69 -9.64
CA ASN A 11 -8.02 -0.17 -8.88
C ASN A 11 -8.38 0.45 -7.53
N TRP A 12 -7.43 1.07 -6.82
CA TRP A 12 -7.72 1.73 -5.54
C TRP A 12 -8.68 2.90 -5.69
N ASN A 13 -8.53 3.70 -6.74
CA ASN A 13 -9.46 4.78 -7.04
C ASN A 13 -10.86 4.23 -7.30
N HIS A 14 -10.99 3.16 -8.09
CA HIS A 14 -12.27 2.51 -8.33
C HIS A 14 -12.89 1.96 -7.05
N GLN A 15 -12.12 1.30 -6.18
CA GLN A 15 -12.63 0.82 -4.90
C GLN A 15 -13.22 1.97 -4.07
N GLN A 16 -12.52 3.10 -3.96
CA GLN A 16 -13.04 4.27 -3.23
C GLN A 16 -14.35 4.85 -3.80
N THR A 17 -14.70 4.57 -5.06
CA THR A 17 -16.01 4.98 -5.61
C THR A 17 -17.17 4.08 -5.17
N LEU A 18 -16.89 2.85 -4.70
CA LEU A 18 -17.89 1.91 -4.25
C LEU A 18 -18.40 2.22 -2.84
N ASP A 19 -17.53 2.78 -1.99
CA ASP A 19 -17.85 3.14 -0.61
C ASP A 19 -16.92 4.29 -0.15
N PRO A 20 -17.45 5.45 0.30
CA PRO A 20 -16.64 6.55 0.81
C PRO A 20 -15.85 6.21 2.08
N GLU A 21 -16.29 5.23 2.88
CA GLU A 21 -15.59 4.77 4.09
C GLU A 21 -14.39 3.85 3.78
N MET A 22 -14.25 3.42 2.53
CA MET A 22 -13.15 2.57 2.05
C MET A 22 -11.77 3.18 2.36
N ARG A 23 -11.63 4.51 2.35
CA ARG A 23 -10.37 5.21 2.66
C ARG A 23 -10.51 6.07 3.92
N THR A 24 -9.83 5.67 4.98
CA THR A 24 -9.77 6.47 6.20
C THR A 24 -8.87 7.72 6.04
N PRO A 25 -9.01 8.74 6.90
CA PRO A 25 -8.11 9.90 6.92
C PRO A 25 -6.62 9.52 7.10
N ASP A 26 -6.35 8.48 7.90
CA ASP A 26 -4.99 7.98 8.13
C ASP A 26 -4.40 7.33 6.87
N MET A 27 -5.19 6.54 6.15
CA MET A 27 -4.80 5.97 4.86
C MET A 27 -4.53 7.06 3.85
N ALA A 28 -5.40 8.08 3.76
CA ALA A 28 -5.19 9.22 2.86
C ALA A 28 -3.90 10.01 3.20
N ARG A 29 -3.55 10.14 4.49
CA ARG A 29 -2.28 10.76 4.92
C ARG A 29 -1.09 9.90 4.50
N LEU A 30 -1.16 8.59 4.71
CA LEU A 30 -0.10 7.66 4.31
C LEU A 30 0.11 7.66 2.79
N GLU A 31 -0.97 7.62 1.99
CA GLU A 31 -0.91 7.69 0.53
C GLU A 31 -0.14 8.92 0.05
N ARG A 32 -0.45 10.10 0.62
CA ARG A 32 0.26 11.35 0.29
C ARG A 32 1.74 11.28 0.66
N ALA A 33 2.07 10.78 1.85
CA ALA A 33 3.44 10.64 2.32
C ALA A 33 4.24 9.68 1.41
N MET A 34 3.67 8.52 1.06
CA MET A 34 4.31 7.53 0.20
C MET A 34 4.49 8.06 -1.23
N LYS A 35 3.49 8.75 -1.78
CA LYS A 35 3.60 9.40 -3.10
C LYS A 35 4.71 10.45 -3.12
N ALA A 36 4.79 11.30 -2.08
CA ALA A 36 5.86 12.30 -1.96
C ALA A 36 7.25 11.66 -1.84
N ALA A 37 7.33 10.46 -1.26
CA ALA A 37 8.55 9.67 -1.14
C ALA A 37 8.90 8.84 -2.39
N GLY A 38 8.19 9.02 -3.50
CA GLY A 38 8.50 8.36 -4.77
C GLY A 38 7.88 6.96 -4.93
N ALA A 39 6.87 6.59 -4.14
CA ALA A 39 6.09 5.40 -4.44
C ALA A 39 5.42 5.53 -5.82
N LEU A 40 5.54 4.47 -6.63
CA LEU A 40 5.01 4.40 -7.99
C LEU A 40 3.49 4.13 -8.00
N GLY A 41 2.96 3.60 -6.90
CA GLY A 41 1.55 3.29 -6.73
C GLY A 41 1.29 2.44 -5.48
N GLY A 42 0.03 2.26 -5.12
CA GLY A 42 -0.33 1.48 -3.94
C GLY A 42 -1.84 1.39 -3.73
N LYS A 43 -2.24 0.51 -2.82
CA LYS A 43 -3.65 0.32 -2.44
C LYS A 43 -3.77 -0.27 -1.03
N ALA A 44 -4.98 -0.23 -0.49
CA ALA A 44 -5.31 -1.04 0.67
C ALA A 44 -5.22 -2.54 0.34
N ALA A 45 -4.74 -3.34 1.30
CA ALA A 45 -4.86 -4.79 1.26
C ALA A 45 -6.23 -5.21 1.82
N GLY A 46 -6.94 -6.10 1.11
CA GLY A 46 -8.29 -6.53 1.52
C GLY A 46 -9.38 -5.51 1.20
N SER A 47 -10.33 -5.35 2.13
CA SER A 47 -11.56 -4.57 1.98
C SER A 47 -11.38 -3.05 2.05
N GLY A 48 -10.25 -2.54 2.55
CA GLY A 48 -10.11 -1.13 2.90
C GLY A 48 -10.55 -0.82 4.33
N ALA A 49 -10.79 0.46 4.62
CA ALA A 49 -11.18 1.02 5.92
C ALA A 49 -10.20 0.76 7.09
N GLY A 50 -8.98 0.28 6.81
CA GLY A 50 -7.93 0.07 7.81
C GLY A 50 -7.01 -1.09 7.45
N GLY A 51 -6.38 -1.67 8.47
CA GLY A 51 -5.48 -2.81 8.31
C GLY A 51 -4.18 -2.44 7.60
N ALA A 52 -3.84 -3.16 6.54
CA ALA A 52 -2.59 -3.00 5.82
C ALA A 52 -2.80 -2.25 4.48
N MET A 53 -1.82 -1.43 4.11
CA MET A 53 -1.66 -0.92 2.75
C MET A 53 -0.34 -1.45 2.18
N PHE A 54 -0.27 -1.63 0.86
CA PHE A 54 0.98 -1.96 0.19
C PHE A 54 1.26 -0.99 -0.95
N PHE A 55 2.53 -0.66 -1.10
CA PHE A 55 3.04 0.31 -2.06
C PHE A 55 4.13 -0.33 -2.91
N VAL A 56 4.17 0.01 -4.19
CA VAL A 56 5.25 -0.34 -5.10
C VAL A 56 6.20 0.86 -5.16
N THR A 57 7.48 0.66 -4.89
CA THR A 57 8.53 1.69 -4.96
C THR A 57 9.42 1.47 -6.19
N GLY A 58 10.29 2.44 -6.48
CA GLY A 58 11.45 2.19 -7.33
C GLY A 58 12.49 1.29 -6.65
N ASP A 59 13.65 1.15 -7.30
CA ASP A 59 14.73 0.26 -6.85
C ASP A 59 15.35 0.70 -5.52
N ASP A 60 15.31 1.99 -5.19
CA ASP A 60 15.67 2.52 -3.87
C ASP A 60 14.40 2.74 -3.03
N PRO A 61 14.12 1.88 -2.03
CA PRO A 61 12.97 2.04 -1.13
C PRO A 61 13.27 2.95 0.06
N THR A 62 14.49 3.46 0.23
CA THR A 62 14.92 4.20 1.43
C THR A 62 14.02 5.40 1.75
N PRO A 63 13.66 6.28 0.78
CA PRO A 63 12.77 7.40 1.06
C PRO A 63 11.38 6.94 1.51
N ALA A 64 10.84 5.89 0.89
CA ALA A 64 9.54 5.32 1.21
C ALA A 64 9.50 4.70 2.62
N ILE A 65 10.57 3.99 3.02
CA ILE A 65 10.73 3.46 4.37
C ILE A 65 10.76 4.61 5.40
N GLY A 66 11.50 5.69 5.09
CA GLY A 66 11.55 6.88 5.94
C GLY A 66 10.18 7.52 6.12
N ALA A 67 9.43 7.69 5.03
CA ALA A 67 8.08 8.25 5.06
C ALA A 67 7.10 7.37 5.84
N ALA A 68 7.15 6.05 5.67
CA ALA A 68 6.31 5.12 6.43
C ALA A 68 6.60 5.19 7.94
N ARG A 69 7.88 5.23 8.34
CA ARG A 69 8.27 5.42 9.75
C ARG A 69 7.75 6.74 10.32
N ALA A 70 7.93 7.84 9.57
CA ALA A 70 7.46 9.16 9.99
C ALA A 70 5.92 9.24 10.08
N ALA A 71 5.20 8.47 9.27
CA ALA A 71 3.75 8.33 9.34
C ALA A 71 3.25 7.49 10.53
N GLY A 72 4.15 6.89 11.31
CA GLY A 72 3.82 6.12 12.52
C GLY A 72 3.22 4.74 12.24
N VAL A 73 3.37 4.22 11.01
CA VAL A 73 2.83 2.90 10.65
C VAL A 73 3.84 1.78 10.89
N THR A 74 3.34 0.57 11.13
CA THR A 74 4.18 -0.63 11.22
C THR A 74 4.54 -1.10 9.82
N ILE A 75 5.85 -1.17 9.52
CA ILE A 75 6.35 -1.71 8.25
C ILE A 75 6.42 -3.22 8.36
N LEU A 76 5.73 -3.92 7.46
CA LEU A 76 5.73 -5.38 7.38
C LEU A 76 6.73 -5.84 6.30
N PRO A 77 7.60 -6.83 6.59
CA PRO A 77 8.42 -7.42 5.55
C PRO A 77 7.53 -8.17 4.54
N VAL A 78 7.68 -7.85 3.25
CA VAL A 78 6.93 -8.51 2.18
C VAL A 78 7.75 -9.66 1.62
N ARG A 79 7.22 -10.87 1.71
CA ARG A 79 7.76 -12.09 1.09
C ARG A 79 6.62 -12.93 0.53
N TRP A 80 6.83 -13.54 -0.62
CA TRP A 80 5.85 -14.45 -1.20
C TRP A 80 5.96 -15.82 -0.51
N ALA A 81 4.84 -16.30 0.03
CA ALA A 81 4.70 -17.71 0.38
C ALA A 81 4.37 -18.48 -0.90
N LEU A 82 5.24 -19.43 -1.28
CA LEU A 82 5.06 -20.24 -2.49
C LEU A 82 4.22 -21.50 -2.22
N GLU A 83 3.98 -21.80 -0.96
CA GLU A 83 3.24 -22.98 -0.51
C GLU A 83 2.09 -22.55 0.39
N GLY A 84 0.97 -23.27 0.29
CA GLY A 84 -0.18 -23.10 1.17
C GLY A 84 0.00 -23.85 2.50
N VAL A 85 -1.10 -23.96 3.26
CA VAL A 85 -1.12 -24.68 4.54
C VAL A 85 -0.72 -26.15 4.36
N ARG A 86 0.05 -26.68 5.32
CA ARG A 86 0.37 -28.11 5.48
C ARG A 86 -0.05 -28.54 6.88
N ALA A 87 -0.59 -29.74 7.01
CA ALA A 87 -0.95 -30.35 8.30
C ALA A 87 -0.02 -31.54 8.57
N TRP A 88 0.39 -31.70 9.83
CA TRP A 88 1.23 -32.79 10.32
C TRP A 88 0.68 -33.35 11.63
#